data_AF-A0A9D6QB13-F1
#
_entry.id   AF-A0A9D6QB13-F1
#
_cell.length_a   1.000
_cell.length_b   1.000
_cell.length_c   1.000
_cell.angle_alpha   90.00
_cell.angle_beta   90.00
_cell.angle_gamma   90.00
#
_symmetry.space_group_name_H-M   'P 1'
#
loop_
_entity.id
_entity.type
_entity.pdbx_description
1 polymer ?
#
loop_
_entity_poly.entity_id
_entity_poly.type
_entity_poly.pdbx_seq_one_letter_code
_entity_poly.pdbx_strand_id
1 'polypeptide(L)'
;MCRLRYTDEHMEQPCFPKIDAKALDRVMESDLRNLLPVWLAVLAHIAPAYADYADYSFDMKCDAIHNQAEIVPYGVSDEEVYDAAPKDCKLKSGRMIRAKMGLGPVYPYGMGGADPDKWLSVWVDYARVLSHVSLDCDVDGPCDLRVIVTSKGLNVCRRDSVSIPTNPEFLIAPKDHCAFTPNSKLVKQRDSLEFPRPGDPVRPPAGSLAVLYAKDKNLCKQFEILGEPKGRPGDNIWPKIGLPANAEPIESNAFGEEQYTFDINNDGKTESVIALHSRSHMQDGDSYFVFEDGKFPLADADQASQLPIEKAAVRIPDYWADAKHDGNNQPGKGRDPTYTVRSVGAPWWDTGDLPVFVLRYWYLWPFRYRQSTYFLTWSQEADKQHWYTVVRTEPDYSVTEMCVFQIVQVRY
;
A
#
# COMPACT_ATOMS: atom_id res chain seq x y z
N MET A 1 -33.92 -43.82 -15.75
CA MET A 1 -34.27 -43.41 -17.14
C MET A 1 -35.44 -42.44 -17.07
N CYS A 2 -35.20 -41.15 -17.27
CA CYS A 2 -36.25 -40.15 -17.49
C CYS A 2 -36.07 -39.62 -18.92
N ARG A 3 -37.13 -39.74 -19.75
CA ARG A 3 -37.20 -39.16 -21.10
C ARG A 3 -37.84 -37.78 -20.97
N LEU A 4 -37.16 -36.75 -21.43
CA LEU A 4 -37.71 -35.39 -21.54
C LEU A 4 -38.36 -35.20 -22.91
N ARG A 5 -39.60 -34.69 -22.93
CA ARG A 5 -40.21 -34.01 -24.08
C ARG A 5 -40.35 -32.54 -23.70
N TYR A 6 -39.96 -31.66 -24.63
CA TYR A 6 -40.10 -30.21 -24.52
C TYR A 6 -41.45 -29.77 -25.07
N THR A 7 -42.19 -28.98 -24.30
CA THR A 7 -43.16 -28.00 -24.81
C THR A 7 -43.07 -26.73 -23.96
N ASP A 8 -43.17 -25.59 -24.63
CA ASP A 8 -43.01 -24.26 -24.08
C ASP A 8 -44.11 -23.85 -23.09
N GLU A 9 -43.73 -22.94 -22.21
CA GLU A 9 -44.51 -22.17 -21.23
C GLU A 9 -44.73 -22.83 -19.85
N HIS A 10 -44.11 -22.17 -18.84
CA HIS A 10 -44.14 -22.36 -17.37
C HIS A 10 -42.87 -23.01 -16.78
N MET A 11 -42.06 -22.19 -16.09
CA MET A 11 -40.97 -22.65 -15.23
C MET A 11 -41.55 -23.32 -13.97
N GLU A 12 -41.60 -24.65 -13.95
CA GLU A 12 -41.65 -25.40 -12.71
C GLU A 12 -40.23 -25.64 -12.17
N GLN A 13 -40.05 -25.48 -10.85
CA GLN A 13 -38.79 -25.75 -10.17
C GLN A 13 -38.33 -27.20 -10.41
N PRO A 14 -37.04 -27.44 -10.73
CA PRO A 14 -36.56 -28.80 -10.91
C PRO A 14 -36.60 -29.55 -9.58
N CYS A 15 -37.26 -30.71 -9.58
CA CYS A 15 -37.20 -31.69 -8.50
C CYS A 15 -35.74 -32.17 -8.35
N PHE A 16 -35.03 -31.63 -7.37
CA PHE A 16 -33.77 -32.23 -6.92
C PHE A 16 -34.08 -33.54 -6.20
N PRO A 17 -33.46 -34.67 -6.58
CA PRO A 17 -33.56 -35.88 -5.77
C PRO A 17 -32.97 -35.59 -4.39
N LYS A 18 -33.65 -36.03 -3.33
CA LYS A 18 -33.10 -36.01 -1.97
C LYS A 18 -31.78 -36.78 -1.99
N ILE A 19 -30.67 -36.06 -1.87
CA ILE A 19 -29.34 -36.65 -1.76
C ILE A 19 -29.26 -37.28 -0.37
N ASP A 20 -29.02 -38.58 -0.32
CA ASP A 20 -28.76 -39.31 0.92
C ASP A 20 -27.43 -38.83 1.50
N ALA A 21 -27.46 -38.22 2.68
CA ALA A 21 -26.28 -37.72 3.38
C ALA A 21 -25.22 -38.82 3.61
N LYS A 22 -25.64 -40.09 3.70
CA LYS A 22 -24.69 -41.23 3.81
C LYS A 22 -24.02 -41.61 2.49
N ALA A 23 -24.56 -41.20 1.35
CA ALA A 23 -23.91 -41.36 0.05
C ALA A 23 -22.85 -40.28 -0.17
N LEU A 24 -23.05 -39.08 0.38
CA LEU A 24 -22.08 -37.98 0.30
C LEU A 24 -20.80 -38.29 1.11
N ASP A 25 -20.94 -38.86 2.31
CA ASP A 25 -19.80 -39.28 3.16
C ASP A 25 -18.93 -40.35 2.48
N ARG A 26 -19.52 -41.28 1.72
CA ARG A 26 -18.76 -42.34 1.03
C ARG A 26 -18.04 -41.85 -0.22
N VAL A 27 -18.55 -40.82 -0.90
CA VAL A 27 -17.87 -40.21 -2.05
C VAL A 27 -16.75 -39.27 -1.58
N MET A 28 -16.91 -38.64 -0.40
CA MET A 28 -15.87 -37.78 0.17
C MET A 28 -14.63 -38.53 0.69
N GLU A 29 -14.72 -39.81 1.08
CA GLU A 29 -13.54 -40.52 1.58
C GLU A 29 -12.63 -41.13 0.50
N SER A 30 -13.15 -41.51 -0.68
CA SER A 30 -12.32 -42.17 -1.71
C SER A 30 -11.84 -41.26 -2.84
N ASP A 31 -12.59 -40.20 -3.20
CA ASP A 31 -12.25 -39.38 -4.39
C ASP A 31 -11.49 -38.09 -4.06
N LEU A 32 -11.59 -37.57 -2.83
CA LEU A 32 -10.85 -36.37 -2.43
C LEU A 32 -9.33 -36.59 -2.41
N ARG A 33 -8.84 -37.80 -2.14
CA ARG A 33 -7.38 -38.09 -2.18
C ARG A 33 -6.81 -38.03 -3.60
N ASN A 34 -7.62 -38.34 -4.61
CA ASN A 34 -7.19 -38.29 -6.02
C ASN A 34 -7.43 -36.91 -6.65
N LEU A 35 -8.36 -36.12 -6.10
CA LEU A 35 -8.62 -34.74 -6.54
C LEU A 35 -7.76 -33.71 -5.82
N LEU A 36 -7.20 -34.00 -4.64
CA LEU A 36 -6.32 -33.08 -3.90
C LEU A 36 -5.08 -32.65 -4.70
N PRO A 37 -4.37 -33.53 -5.44
CA PRO A 37 -3.25 -33.11 -6.29
C PRO A 37 -3.70 -32.25 -7.47
N VAL A 38 -4.90 -32.51 -8.01
CA VAL A 38 -5.49 -31.74 -9.13
C VAL A 38 -5.95 -30.36 -8.64
N TRP A 39 -6.58 -30.27 -7.48
CA TRP A 39 -6.94 -29.01 -6.83
C TRP A 39 -5.71 -28.22 -6.39
N LEU A 40 -4.68 -28.87 -5.86
CA LEU A 40 -3.40 -28.23 -5.56
C LEU A 40 -2.68 -27.78 -6.84
N ALA A 41 -2.76 -28.54 -7.94
CA ALA A 41 -2.21 -28.13 -9.23
C ALA A 41 -2.99 -26.98 -9.87
N VAL A 42 -4.32 -26.98 -9.79
CA VAL A 42 -5.19 -25.88 -10.25
C VAL A 42 -4.96 -24.63 -9.40
N LEU A 43 -4.89 -24.75 -8.07
CA LEU A 43 -4.53 -23.64 -7.17
C LEU A 43 -3.08 -23.17 -7.36
N ALA A 44 -2.16 -24.04 -7.77
CA ALA A 44 -0.79 -23.66 -8.13
C ALA A 44 -0.66 -23.05 -9.53
N HIS A 45 -1.66 -23.24 -10.41
CA HIS A 45 -1.72 -22.68 -11.77
C HIS A 45 -2.69 -21.50 -11.91
N ILE A 46 -3.45 -21.18 -10.87
CA ILE A 46 -3.92 -19.80 -10.64
C ILE A 46 -2.69 -19.05 -10.14
N ALA A 47 -1.71 -18.86 -11.03
CA ALA A 47 -0.78 -17.76 -10.87
C ALA A 47 -1.64 -16.51 -10.69
N PRO A 48 -1.30 -15.58 -9.78
CA PRO A 48 -1.90 -14.27 -9.86
C PRO A 48 -1.75 -13.84 -11.31
N ALA A 49 -2.87 -13.46 -11.94
CA ALA A 49 -2.77 -12.52 -13.02
C ALA A 49 -2.04 -11.34 -12.36
N TYR A 50 -0.73 -11.25 -12.56
CA TYR A 50 -0.09 -9.95 -12.56
C TYR A 50 -1.01 -9.17 -13.47
N ALA A 51 -1.70 -8.16 -12.94
CA ALA A 51 -2.29 -7.19 -13.84
C ALA A 51 -1.13 -6.84 -14.77
N ASP A 52 -1.27 -7.15 -16.07
CA ASP A 52 -0.31 -6.73 -17.08
C ASP A 52 -0.33 -5.21 -16.99
N TYR A 53 0.55 -4.68 -16.16
CA TYR A 53 0.67 -3.25 -15.96
C TYR A 53 1.17 -2.76 -17.30
N ALA A 54 0.38 -1.92 -17.96
CA ALA A 54 0.87 -1.23 -19.15
C ALA A 54 2.19 -0.56 -18.74
N ASP A 55 3.26 -0.88 -19.46
CA ASP A 55 4.55 -0.26 -19.21
C ASP A 55 4.49 1.18 -19.71
N TYR A 56 5.16 2.08 -19.02
CA TYR A 56 5.21 3.49 -19.39
C TYR A 56 6.63 3.88 -19.72
N SER A 57 6.79 4.69 -20.76
CA SER A 57 8.06 5.33 -21.07
C SER A 57 7.85 6.80 -21.38
N PHE A 58 8.93 7.52 -21.63
CA PHE A 58 8.86 8.88 -22.15
C PHE A 58 9.95 9.12 -23.18
N ASP A 59 9.59 9.84 -24.23
CA ASP A 59 10.52 10.34 -25.21
C ASP A 59 11.07 11.68 -24.76
N MET A 60 12.39 11.86 -24.85
CA MET A 60 13.02 13.16 -24.67
C MET A 60 13.79 13.56 -25.92
N LYS A 61 13.23 14.52 -26.68
CA LYS A 61 13.83 15.07 -27.89
C LYS A 61 14.65 16.31 -27.54
N CYS A 62 15.96 16.19 -27.72
CA CYS A 62 16.93 17.27 -27.50
C CYS A 62 17.20 18.04 -28.77
N ASP A 63 16.71 19.28 -28.85
CA ASP A 63 17.04 20.20 -29.92
C ASP A 63 18.12 21.19 -29.48
N ALA A 64 19.37 20.82 -29.77
CA ALA A 64 20.52 21.65 -29.49
C ALA A 64 20.52 22.97 -30.31
N ILE A 65 19.91 22.99 -31.49
CA ILE A 65 19.89 24.17 -32.36
C ILE A 65 18.94 25.22 -31.78
N HIS A 66 17.74 24.79 -31.39
CA HIS A 66 16.72 25.67 -30.82
C HIS A 66 16.84 25.85 -29.30
N ASN A 67 17.82 25.21 -28.66
CA ASN A 67 18.00 25.18 -27.20
C ASN A 67 16.71 24.77 -26.47
N GLN A 68 16.15 23.65 -26.91
CA GLN A 68 14.89 23.11 -26.43
C GLN A 68 15.03 21.62 -26.10
N ALA A 69 14.34 21.18 -25.05
CA ALA A 69 14.07 19.77 -24.79
C ALA A 69 12.55 19.57 -24.74
N GLU A 70 12.03 18.62 -25.49
CA GLU A 70 10.62 18.21 -25.45
C GLU A 70 10.53 16.81 -24.84
N ILE A 71 9.67 16.67 -23.83
CA ILE A 71 9.45 15.45 -23.06
C ILE A 71 7.99 15.03 -23.24
N VAL A 72 7.77 13.83 -23.76
CA VAL A 72 6.44 13.27 -24.03
C VAL A 72 6.35 11.88 -23.42
N PRO A 73 5.67 11.71 -22.29
CA PRO A 73 5.31 10.40 -21.73
C PRO A 73 4.35 9.66 -22.67
N TYR A 74 4.43 8.34 -22.70
CA TYR A 74 3.54 7.47 -23.45
C TYR A 74 3.33 6.13 -22.74
N GLY A 75 2.12 5.57 -22.88
CA GLY A 75 1.81 4.19 -22.53
C GLY A 75 2.26 3.23 -23.63
N VAL A 76 2.63 2.01 -23.24
CA VAL A 76 3.12 0.94 -24.10
C VAL A 76 2.32 -0.34 -23.81
N SER A 77 1.60 -0.86 -24.79
CA SER A 77 1.07 -2.22 -24.76
C SER A 77 2.19 -3.22 -24.99
N ASP A 78 2.44 -4.07 -24.01
CA ASP A 78 3.18 -5.34 -24.08
C ASP A 78 4.71 -5.30 -24.31
N GLU A 79 5.40 -6.09 -23.47
CA GLU A 79 6.80 -6.60 -23.54
C GLU A 79 7.98 -5.61 -23.64
N GLU A 80 7.77 -4.31 -23.88
CA GLU A 80 8.88 -3.34 -23.82
C GLU A 80 9.19 -2.92 -22.39
N VAL A 81 10.37 -3.35 -21.91
CA VAL A 81 10.93 -3.06 -20.60
C VAL A 81 10.74 -1.59 -20.21
N TYR A 82 9.97 -1.36 -19.14
CA TYR A 82 9.90 -0.09 -18.41
C TYR A 82 11.30 0.53 -18.22
N ASP A 83 11.61 1.57 -18.99
CA ASP A 83 12.85 2.32 -18.83
C ASP A 83 12.69 3.38 -17.74
N ALA A 84 12.79 2.92 -16.49
CA ALA A 84 12.79 3.75 -15.30
C ALA A 84 13.98 4.72 -15.21
N ALA A 85 14.97 4.57 -16.10
CA ALA A 85 16.20 5.32 -15.99
C ALA A 85 15.95 6.81 -16.29
N PRO A 86 16.57 7.72 -15.52
CA PRO A 86 16.53 9.13 -15.87
C PRO A 86 17.17 9.35 -17.24
N LYS A 87 16.53 10.18 -18.07
CA LYS A 87 17.10 10.60 -19.35
C LYS A 87 17.68 12.00 -19.20
N ASP A 88 18.92 12.17 -19.69
CA ASP A 88 19.66 13.44 -19.63
C ASP A 88 19.80 14.08 -21.01
N CYS A 89 19.67 15.40 -21.04
CA CYS A 89 19.78 16.24 -22.23
C CYS A 89 20.69 17.43 -21.94
N LYS A 90 21.73 17.64 -22.74
CA LYS A 90 22.56 18.85 -22.65
C LYS A 90 22.28 19.75 -23.84
N LEU A 91 21.73 20.94 -23.57
CA LEU A 91 21.46 21.95 -24.60
C LEU A 91 22.75 22.61 -25.07
N LYS A 92 22.75 23.23 -26.25
CA LYS A 92 23.91 23.98 -26.78
C LYS A 92 24.36 25.14 -25.87
N SER A 93 23.41 25.72 -25.14
CA SER A 93 23.67 26.70 -24.07
C SER A 93 24.48 26.15 -22.89
N GLY A 94 24.70 24.84 -22.82
CA GLY A 94 25.37 24.15 -21.71
C GLY A 94 24.42 23.71 -20.59
N ARG A 95 23.15 24.14 -20.63
CA ARG A 95 22.13 23.75 -19.65
C ARG A 95 21.87 22.25 -19.69
N MET A 96 21.74 21.66 -18.51
CA MET A 96 21.41 20.25 -18.35
C MET A 96 19.94 20.11 -18.00
N ILE A 97 19.22 19.27 -18.74
CA ILE A 97 17.84 18.88 -18.46
C ILE A 97 17.88 17.39 -18.11
N ARG A 98 17.27 17.02 -16.99
CA ARG A 98 16.99 15.63 -16.64
C ARG A 98 15.49 15.45 -16.54
N ALA A 99 14.98 14.36 -17.08
CA ALA A 99 13.61 13.93 -16.86
C ALA A 99 13.62 12.53 -16.27
N LYS A 100 12.68 12.27 -15.36
CA LYS A 100 12.51 10.97 -14.73
C LYS A 100 11.03 10.72 -14.53
N MET A 101 10.62 9.51 -14.84
CA MET A 101 9.24 9.06 -14.70
C MET A 101 9.21 7.96 -13.65
N GLY A 102 8.12 7.92 -12.90
CA GLY A 102 7.92 6.93 -11.87
C GLY A 102 6.48 6.47 -11.83
N LEU A 103 6.32 5.29 -11.23
CA LEU A 103 5.04 4.79 -10.81
C LEU A 103 4.83 5.13 -9.33
N GLY A 104 3.60 5.52 -9.03
CA GLY A 104 3.09 5.59 -7.68
C GLY A 104 2.89 4.19 -7.12
N PRO A 105 2.46 4.12 -5.86
CA PRO A 105 2.10 2.86 -5.23
C PRO A 105 0.88 2.27 -5.93
N VAL A 106 0.94 0.95 -6.20
CA VAL A 106 -0.20 0.18 -6.70
C VAL A 106 -1.06 -0.25 -5.54
N TYR A 107 -2.34 0.11 -5.57
CA TYR A 107 -3.28 -0.35 -4.56
C TYR A 107 -3.90 -1.70 -5.00
N PRO A 108 -3.72 -2.79 -4.22
CA PRO A 108 -4.26 -4.10 -4.59
C PRO A 108 -5.79 -4.19 -4.54
N TYR A 109 -6.50 -3.11 -4.15
CA TYR A 109 -7.93 -3.14 -3.87
C TYR A 109 -8.65 -1.82 -4.20
N GLY A 110 -9.78 -1.91 -4.93
CA GLY A 110 -10.65 -0.77 -5.29
C GLY A 110 -11.35 -0.95 -6.65
N MET A 111 -12.54 -0.33 -6.84
CA MET A 111 -13.37 -0.43 -8.07
C MET A 111 -12.74 0.20 -9.34
N GLY A 112 -11.47 0.61 -9.31
CA GLY A 112 -10.78 1.30 -10.41
C GLY A 112 -9.61 0.54 -11.06
N GLY A 113 -9.29 -0.67 -10.59
CA GLY A 113 -8.13 -1.41 -11.08
C GLY A 113 -6.82 -0.99 -10.40
N ALA A 114 -5.83 -1.86 -10.48
CA ALA A 114 -4.54 -1.72 -9.81
C ALA A 114 -3.60 -0.68 -10.45
N ASP A 115 -4.08 0.23 -11.30
CA ASP A 115 -3.18 1.12 -12.06
C ASP A 115 -2.55 2.17 -11.13
N PRO A 116 -1.22 2.19 -10.95
CA PRO A 116 -0.57 3.15 -10.06
C PRO A 116 -0.64 4.56 -10.65
N ASP A 117 -0.66 5.58 -9.78
CA ASP A 117 -0.49 6.97 -10.21
C ASP A 117 0.84 7.13 -10.97
N LYS A 118 0.79 7.44 -12.26
CA LYS A 118 2.01 7.70 -13.03
C LYS A 118 2.39 9.15 -12.88
N TRP A 119 3.68 9.45 -12.88
CA TRP A 119 4.11 10.83 -12.72
C TRP A 119 5.44 11.12 -13.40
N LEU A 120 5.65 12.40 -13.76
CA LEU A 120 6.90 12.92 -14.33
C LEU A 120 7.53 14.00 -13.45
N SER A 121 8.85 13.92 -13.25
CA SER A 121 9.67 14.98 -12.66
C SER A 121 10.71 15.49 -13.66
N VAL A 122 11.00 16.79 -13.60
CA VAL A 122 11.96 17.45 -14.51
C VAL A 122 12.89 18.34 -13.72
N TRP A 123 14.18 18.24 -14.02
CA TRP A 123 15.24 19.07 -13.46
C TRP A 123 15.89 19.90 -14.57
N VAL A 124 16.27 21.12 -14.21
CA VAL A 124 16.99 22.03 -15.08
C VAL A 124 18.14 22.63 -14.30
N ASP A 125 19.35 22.46 -14.80
CA ASP A 125 20.59 22.91 -14.15
C ASP A 125 20.69 22.40 -12.69
N TYR A 126 20.35 21.12 -12.50
CA TYR A 126 20.31 20.41 -11.22
C TYR A 126 19.20 20.85 -10.24
N ALA A 127 18.34 21.79 -10.61
CA ALA A 127 17.21 22.22 -9.80
C ALA A 127 15.93 21.53 -10.27
N ARG A 128 15.13 20.98 -9.34
CA ARG A 128 13.85 20.34 -9.67
C ARG A 128 12.82 21.41 -10.00
N VAL A 129 12.44 21.52 -11.27
CA VAL A 129 11.48 22.53 -11.75
C VAL A 129 10.05 22.00 -11.88
N LEU A 130 9.91 20.68 -12.01
CA LEU A 130 8.65 19.95 -11.90
C LEU A 130 8.86 18.74 -11.01
N SER A 131 7.92 18.49 -10.10
CA SER A 131 7.99 17.35 -9.19
C SER A 131 6.67 16.60 -9.21
N HIS A 132 6.74 15.30 -9.48
CA HIS A 132 5.62 14.36 -9.43
C HIS A 132 4.35 14.90 -10.10
N VAL A 133 4.48 15.42 -11.33
CA VAL A 133 3.33 15.84 -12.10
C VAL A 133 2.62 14.57 -12.56
N SER A 134 1.45 14.29 -11.99
CA SER A 134 0.65 13.11 -12.36
C SER A 134 0.32 13.16 -13.85
N LEU A 135 0.20 12.01 -14.49
CA LEU A 135 -0.14 11.90 -15.90
C LEU A 135 -1.11 10.75 -16.12
N ASP A 136 -1.98 10.92 -17.10
CA ASP A 136 -2.96 9.93 -17.52
C ASP A 136 -2.61 9.46 -18.93
N CYS A 137 -2.58 8.15 -19.14
CA CYS A 137 -2.14 7.54 -20.39
C CYS A 137 -3.22 6.63 -20.91
N ASP A 138 -3.48 6.71 -22.21
CA ASP A 138 -4.07 5.58 -22.91
C ASP A 138 -3.10 4.39 -22.89
N VAL A 139 -3.64 3.17 -23.00
CA VAL A 139 -2.86 1.92 -23.01
C VAL A 139 -1.75 1.98 -24.07
N ASP A 140 -2.07 2.56 -25.23
CA ASP A 140 -1.13 2.80 -26.32
C ASP A 140 -1.15 4.24 -26.79
N GLY A 141 -0.07 4.95 -26.50
CA GLY A 141 0.16 6.26 -27.07
C GLY A 141 0.51 7.34 -26.04
N PRO A 142 0.61 8.59 -26.50
CA PRO A 142 1.15 9.65 -25.68
C PRO A 142 0.18 10.04 -24.58
N CYS A 143 0.67 10.11 -23.35
CA CYS A 143 -0.11 10.52 -22.19
C CYS A 143 -0.58 11.98 -22.34
N ASP A 144 -1.49 12.40 -21.47
CA ASP A 144 -2.07 13.74 -21.45
C ASP A 144 -1.02 14.84 -21.24
N LEU A 145 0.16 14.51 -20.70
CA LEU A 145 1.22 15.45 -20.36
C LEU A 145 2.24 15.64 -21.51
N ARG A 146 2.65 16.89 -21.73
CA ARG A 146 3.81 17.24 -22.56
C ARG A 146 4.59 18.37 -21.93
N VAL A 147 5.91 18.21 -21.78
CA VAL A 147 6.77 19.23 -21.15
C VAL A 147 7.80 19.73 -22.14
N ILE A 148 7.90 21.06 -22.29
CA ILE A 148 8.88 21.70 -23.18
C ILE A 148 9.74 22.65 -22.36
N VAL A 149 11.03 22.34 -22.26
CA VAL A 149 12.04 23.20 -21.63
C VAL A 149 12.78 23.98 -22.70
N THR A 150 12.84 25.30 -22.58
CA THR A 150 13.55 26.19 -23.52
C THR A 150 14.54 27.10 -22.79
N SER A 151 15.33 27.86 -23.55
CA SER A 151 16.12 28.98 -23.03
C SER A 151 15.30 30.10 -22.39
N LYS A 152 13.98 30.17 -22.64
CA LYS A 152 13.09 31.21 -22.09
C LYS A 152 12.36 30.76 -20.82
N GLY A 153 12.10 29.47 -20.68
CA GLY A 153 11.31 28.93 -19.57
C GLY A 153 10.82 27.51 -19.84
N LEU A 154 9.79 27.14 -19.11
CA LEU A 154 9.16 25.83 -19.09
C LEU A 154 7.70 25.95 -19.56
N ASN A 155 7.29 25.15 -20.54
CA ASN A 155 5.88 24.96 -20.86
C ASN A 155 5.44 23.59 -20.37
N VAL A 156 4.33 23.55 -19.64
CA VAL A 156 3.64 22.31 -19.27
C VAL A 156 2.32 22.31 -20.00
N CYS A 157 2.16 21.41 -20.95
CA CYS A 157 0.97 21.25 -21.78
C CYS A 157 0.19 20.01 -21.33
N ARG A 158 -1.12 20.17 -21.18
CA ARG A 158 -2.07 19.08 -20.97
C ARG A 158 -2.94 18.94 -22.19
N ARG A 159 -3.08 17.74 -22.73
CA ARG A 159 -4.07 17.44 -23.76
C ARG A 159 -5.39 17.19 -23.08
N ASP A 160 -6.47 17.70 -23.66
CA ASP A 160 -7.80 17.26 -23.25
C ASP A 160 -7.86 15.74 -23.43
N SER A 161 -8.20 14.99 -22.37
CA SER A 161 -8.49 13.56 -22.45
C SER A 161 -9.69 13.44 -23.38
N VAL A 162 -9.45 13.15 -24.66
CA VAL A 162 -10.55 12.86 -25.57
C VAL A 162 -11.02 11.49 -25.13
N SER A 163 -12.07 11.45 -24.31
CA SER A 163 -12.81 10.21 -24.07
C SER A 163 -13.08 9.62 -25.44
N ILE A 164 -12.38 8.54 -25.81
CA ILE A 164 -12.38 8.01 -27.17
C ILE A 164 -13.84 7.86 -27.57
N PRO A 165 -14.37 8.72 -28.45
CA PRO A 165 -15.73 8.55 -28.88
C PRO A 165 -15.72 7.23 -29.62
N THR A 166 -16.61 6.31 -29.25
CA THR A 166 -16.80 5.05 -29.99
C THR A 166 -17.11 5.27 -31.48
N ASN A 167 -17.35 6.52 -31.89
CA ASN A 167 -17.55 6.95 -33.26
C ASN A 167 -16.33 7.75 -33.80
N PRO A 168 -15.57 7.20 -34.77
CA PRO A 168 -14.38 7.84 -35.36
C PRO A 168 -14.69 9.13 -36.15
N GLU A 169 -15.96 9.44 -36.44
CA GLU A 169 -16.35 10.66 -37.17
C GLU A 169 -16.29 11.95 -36.30
N PHE A 170 -16.11 11.82 -34.99
CA PHE A 170 -16.03 12.97 -34.05
C PHE A 170 -14.63 13.19 -33.45
N LEU A 171 -13.57 12.67 -34.08
CA LEU A 171 -12.20 12.90 -33.66
C LEU A 171 -11.79 14.36 -33.91
N ILE A 172 -12.19 15.25 -33.02
CA ILE A 172 -11.61 16.59 -32.92
C ILE A 172 -10.16 16.40 -32.47
N ALA A 173 -9.20 16.93 -33.23
CA ALA A 173 -7.80 16.90 -32.82
C ALA A 173 -7.67 17.48 -31.39
N PRO A 174 -7.09 16.74 -30.44
CA PRO A 174 -6.95 17.21 -29.07
C PRO A 174 -6.22 18.55 -29.06
N LYS A 175 -6.74 19.50 -28.27
CA LYS A 175 -6.09 20.79 -28.07
C LYS A 175 -5.20 20.70 -26.84
N ASP A 176 -3.99 21.24 -26.98
CA ASP A 176 -3.07 21.38 -25.86
C ASP A 176 -3.37 22.67 -25.09
N HIS A 177 -3.55 22.55 -23.78
CA HIS A 177 -3.60 23.67 -22.85
C HIS A 177 -2.23 23.80 -22.17
N CYS A 178 -1.48 24.82 -22.57
CA CYS A 178 -0.11 25.02 -22.09
C CYS A 178 -0.02 26.16 -21.06
N ALA A 179 0.64 25.88 -19.94
CA ALA A 179 1.05 26.86 -18.95
C ALA A 179 2.56 27.17 -19.10
N PHE A 180 2.90 28.45 -19.34
CA PHE A 180 4.29 28.90 -19.44
C PHE A 180 4.80 29.49 -18.12
N THR A 181 5.91 28.94 -17.63
CA THR A 181 6.68 29.50 -16.51
C THR A 181 8.02 30.03 -17.00
N PRO A 182 8.26 31.36 -16.95
CA PRO A 182 9.52 31.94 -17.40
C PRO A 182 10.69 31.49 -16.52
N ASN A 183 11.89 31.44 -17.10
CA ASN A 183 13.11 31.00 -16.43
C ASN A 183 13.42 31.74 -15.13
N SER A 184 13.02 33.00 -15.01
CA SER A 184 13.19 33.83 -13.81
C SER A 184 12.33 33.38 -12.62
N LYS A 185 11.24 32.64 -12.87
CA LYS A 185 10.33 32.10 -11.86
C LYS A 185 10.59 30.63 -11.53
N LEU A 186 11.43 29.94 -12.31
CA LEU A 186 11.77 28.54 -12.03
C LEU A 186 12.60 28.44 -10.76
N VAL A 187 12.34 27.37 -9.99
CA VAL A 187 13.15 26.99 -8.84
C VAL A 187 14.62 26.87 -9.27
N LYS A 188 15.51 27.50 -8.52
CA LYS A 188 16.97 27.46 -8.74
C LYS A 188 17.72 26.67 -7.67
N GLN A 189 17.01 26.27 -6.62
CA GLN A 189 17.59 25.45 -5.58
C GLN A 189 17.93 24.09 -6.16
N ARG A 190 19.21 23.72 -6.04
CA ARG A 190 19.70 22.40 -6.42
C ARG A 190 18.93 21.32 -5.66
N ASP A 191 18.51 20.30 -6.36
CA ASP A 191 17.99 19.09 -5.75
C ASP A 191 19.18 18.25 -5.27
N SER A 192 19.52 18.34 -3.98
CA SER A 192 20.63 17.59 -3.39
C SER A 192 20.35 16.10 -3.29
N LEU A 193 19.08 15.68 -3.39
CA LEU A 193 18.71 14.27 -3.39
C LEU A 193 19.07 13.62 -4.73
N GLU A 194 18.70 14.27 -5.84
CA GLU A 194 18.99 13.80 -7.19
C GLU A 194 20.46 14.08 -7.60
N PHE A 195 21.02 15.20 -7.15
CA PHE A 195 22.36 15.65 -7.52
C PHE A 195 23.23 15.99 -6.30
N PRO A 196 23.56 15.02 -5.44
CA PRO A 196 24.34 15.26 -4.24
C PRO A 196 25.74 15.82 -4.57
N ARG A 197 26.24 16.70 -3.71
CA ARG A 197 27.64 17.17 -3.71
C ARG A 197 28.45 16.42 -2.64
N PRO A 198 29.78 16.41 -2.75
CA PRO A 198 30.62 15.97 -1.64
C PRO A 198 30.27 16.74 -0.36
N GLY A 199 29.87 16.01 0.68
CA GLY A 199 29.46 16.56 1.97
C GLY A 199 27.94 16.77 2.15
N ASP A 200 27.14 16.64 1.08
CA ASP A 200 25.68 16.62 1.23
C ASP A 200 25.25 15.35 2.00
N PRO A 201 24.15 15.41 2.78
CA PRO A 201 23.55 14.22 3.37
C PRO A 201 23.28 13.16 2.29
N VAL A 202 23.69 11.92 2.56
CA VAL A 202 23.46 10.80 1.65
C VAL A 202 22.17 10.11 2.08
N ARG A 203 21.21 10.00 1.15
CA ARG A 203 20.00 9.21 1.34
C ARG A 203 20.43 7.77 1.70
N PRO A 204 19.83 7.13 2.71
CA PRO A 204 20.09 5.71 2.93
C PRO A 204 19.79 4.92 1.64
N PRO A 205 20.52 3.84 1.33
CA PRO A 205 20.31 3.08 0.10
C PRO A 205 18.86 2.60 -0.03
N ALA A 206 18.33 2.58 -1.26
CA ALA A 206 17.01 2.00 -1.47
C ALA A 206 17.00 0.52 -1.05
N GLY A 207 15.91 0.10 -0.41
CA GLY A 207 15.77 -1.21 0.23
C GLY A 207 16.43 -1.32 1.60
N SER A 208 17.14 -0.29 2.09
CA SER A 208 17.70 -0.30 3.45
C SER A 208 16.67 0.12 4.51
N LEU A 209 16.90 -0.28 5.76
CA LEU A 209 16.09 0.11 6.90
C LEU A 209 16.62 1.41 7.52
N ALA A 210 15.87 2.50 7.37
CA ALA A 210 16.15 3.75 8.06
C ALA A 210 15.45 3.78 9.42
N VAL A 211 16.22 3.93 10.50
CA VAL A 211 15.68 4.21 11.84
C VAL A 211 15.49 5.72 11.99
N LEU A 212 14.24 6.17 11.97
CA LEU A 212 13.89 7.59 12.00
C LEU A 212 13.64 8.09 13.42
N TYR A 213 13.21 7.20 14.31
CA TYR A 213 13.07 7.48 15.74
C TYR A 213 13.36 6.23 16.57
N ALA A 214 13.98 6.43 17.73
CA ALA A 214 14.32 5.37 18.67
C ALA A 214 14.33 5.89 20.12
N LYS A 215 13.19 5.76 20.81
CA LYS A 215 13.07 6.03 22.24
C LYS A 215 13.94 5.07 23.04
N ASP A 216 13.89 3.77 22.72
CA ASP A 216 14.81 2.76 23.21
C ASP A 216 15.77 2.33 22.10
N LYS A 217 16.95 2.97 22.04
CA LYS A 217 17.99 2.66 21.06
C LYS A 217 18.46 1.20 21.10
N ASN A 218 18.40 0.54 22.26
CA ASN A 218 18.82 -0.85 22.37
C ASN A 218 17.80 -1.79 21.76
N LEU A 219 16.51 -1.53 21.96
CA LEU A 219 15.43 -2.26 21.29
C LEU A 219 15.47 -2.01 19.78
N CYS A 220 15.44 -0.75 19.34
CA CYS A 220 15.25 -0.42 17.92
C CYS A 220 16.38 -0.90 17.00
N LYS A 221 17.63 -0.97 17.49
CA LYS A 221 18.77 -1.45 16.69
C LYS A 221 18.76 -2.96 16.41
N GLN A 222 17.87 -3.72 17.04
CA GLN A 222 17.78 -5.18 16.88
C GLN A 222 16.81 -5.59 15.75
N PHE A 223 16.06 -4.64 15.21
CA PHE A 223 15.19 -4.89 14.06
C PHE A 223 16.03 -4.89 12.78
N GLU A 224 15.77 -5.85 11.91
CA GLU A 224 16.46 -6.01 10.63
C GLU A 224 15.45 -6.31 9.52
N ILE A 225 15.82 -5.98 8.28
CA ILE A 225 15.02 -6.40 7.13
C ILE A 225 15.19 -7.91 6.99
N LEU A 226 14.08 -8.63 7.08
CA LEU A 226 14.03 -10.02 6.64
C LEU A 226 14.30 -9.99 5.13
N GLY A 227 15.04 -10.97 4.59
CA GLY A 227 15.21 -11.11 3.13
C GLY A 227 13.87 -11.23 2.39
N GLU A 228 13.87 -11.57 1.10
CA GLU A 228 12.60 -11.78 0.38
C GLU A 228 11.64 -12.62 1.24
N PRO A 229 10.41 -12.14 1.49
CA PRO A 229 9.50 -12.80 2.41
C PRO A 229 9.38 -14.25 1.96
N LYS A 230 9.90 -15.18 2.76
CA LYS A 230 9.79 -16.62 2.52
C LYS A 230 8.38 -17.07 2.90
N GLY A 231 7.39 -16.43 2.29
CA GLY A 231 5.99 -16.84 2.30
C GLY A 231 5.65 -17.44 0.94
N ARG A 232 4.53 -18.17 0.88
CA ARG A 232 3.99 -18.66 -0.39
C ARG A 232 3.73 -17.47 -1.33
N PRO A 233 3.76 -17.67 -2.65
CA PRO A 233 3.24 -16.67 -3.58
C PRO A 233 1.80 -16.28 -3.17
N GLY A 234 1.60 -15.04 -2.72
CA GLY A 234 0.36 -14.56 -2.07
C GLY A 234 0.48 -14.13 -0.60
N ASP A 235 1.56 -14.49 0.09
CA ASP A 235 1.81 -14.19 1.52
C ASP A 235 2.56 -12.84 1.73
N ASN A 236 2.29 -11.83 0.90
CA ASN A 236 2.92 -10.48 0.94
C ASN A 236 2.64 -9.65 2.23
N ILE A 237 2.22 -10.31 3.30
CA ILE A 237 1.54 -9.69 4.44
C ILE A 237 2.38 -9.84 5.71
N TRP A 238 3.43 -10.64 5.67
CA TRP A 238 4.44 -10.65 6.72
C TRP A 238 5.24 -9.34 6.67
N PRO A 239 5.54 -8.74 7.83
CA PRO A 239 6.34 -7.54 7.84
C PRO A 239 7.72 -7.86 7.29
N LYS A 240 8.23 -6.96 6.45
CA LYS A 240 9.57 -7.06 5.88
C LYS A 240 10.65 -6.80 6.93
N ILE A 241 10.27 -6.48 8.16
CA ILE A 241 11.14 -6.30 9.31
C ILE A 241 10.93 -7.43 10.31
N GLY A 242 12.03 -8.05 10.73
CA GLY A 242 12.06 -9.11 11.73
C GLY A 242 12.01 -8.56 13.14
N LEU A 243 11.40 -9.32 14.04
CA LEU A 243 11.46 -9.05 15.47
C LEU A 243 12.90 -9.25 16.00
N PRO A 244 13.28 -8.59 17.11
CA PRO A 244 14.55 -8.85 17.80
C PRO A 244 14.74 -10.34 18.10
N ALA A 245 15.97 -10.85 18.02
CA ALA A 245 16.25 -12.29 18.19
C ALA A 245 15.78 -12.90 19.53
N ASN A 246 15.65 -12.08 20.58
CA ASN A 246 15.15 -12.49 21.89
C ASN A 246 13.74 -11.95 22.20
N ALA A 247 13.00 -11.53 21.17
CA ALA A 247 11.59 -11.26 21.27
C ALA A 247 10.80 -12.57 21.14
N GLU A 248 9.70 -12.67 21.89
CA GLU A 248 8.78 -13.79 21.82
C GLU A 248 7.50 -13.30 21.12
N PRO A 249 7.18 -13.74 19.89
CA PRO A 249 5.91 -13.40 19.27
C PRO A 249 4.77 -13.97 20.11
N ILE A 250 3.72 -13.17 20.32
CA ILE A 250 2.53 -13.62 21.09
C ILE A 250 1.58 -14.42 20.20
N GLU A 251 1.56 -14.12 18.90
CA GLU A 251 0.67 -14.74 17.91
C GLU A 251 1.40 -15.67 16.96
N SER A 252 0.70 -16.70 16.50
CA SER A 252 1.23 -17.69 15.55
C SER A 252 0.59 -17.65 14.16
N ASN A 253 -0.60 -17.06 14.00
CA ASN A 253 -1.36 -17.11 12.74
C ASN A 253 -1.87 -15.73 12.31
N ALA A 254 -1.87 -15.48 11.00
CA ALA A 254 -2.17 -14.17 10.42
C ALA A 254 -3.64 -14.01 9.95
N PHE A 255 -4.55 -14.91 10.33
CA PHE A 255 -5.89 -14.96 9.75
C PHE A 255 -6.96 -15.47 10.72
N GLY A 256 -8.09 -14.77 10.74
CA GLY A 256 -9.29 -15.19 11.46
C GLY A 256 -9.43 -14.54 12.83
N GLU A 257 -10.31 -15.12 13.63
CA GLU A 257 -10.55 -14.75 15.01
C GLU A 257 -9.77 -15.70 15.92
N GLU A 258 -8.85 -15.17 16.73
CA GLU A 258 -8.05 -15.95 17.68
C GLU A 258 -8.16 -15.40 19.09
N GLN A 259 -8.10 -16.30 20.07
CA GLN A 259 -8.16 -15.97 21.49
C GLN A 259 -6.79 -16.09 22.12
N TYR A 260 -6.38 -15.02 22.79
CA TYR A 260 -5.10 -14.94 23.48
C TYR A 260 -5.30 -14.56 24.95
N THR A 261 -4.26 -14.79 25.74
CA THR A 261 -4.23 -14.43 27.16
C THR A 261 -2.83 -13.92 27.49
N PHE A 262 -2.68 -12.60 27.57
CA PHE A 262 -1.40 -11.94 27.84
C PHE A 262 -1.61 -10.56 28.46
N ASP A 263 -0.59 -10.06 29.17
CA ASP A 263 -0.48 -8.66 29.63
C ASP A 263 -0.38 -7.73 28.41
N ILE A 264 -1.51 -7.25 27.88
CA ILE A 264 -1.55 -6.44 26.67
C ILE A 264 -1.21 -4.98 26.94
N ASN A 265 -1.37 -4.48 28.18
CA ASN A 265 -1.18 -3.08 28.56
C ASN A 265 0.01 -2.85 29.51
N ASN A 266 0.81 -3.87 29.80
CA ASN A 266 1.97 -3.80 30.68
C ASN A 266 1.63 -3.36 32.13
N ASP A 267 0.45 -3.70 32.64
CA ASP A 267 0.06 -3.42 34.04
C ASP A 267 0.45 -4.54 35.02
N GLY A 268 1.02 -5.65 34.51
CA GLY A 268 1.41 -6.83 35.27
C GLY A 268 0.28 -7.84 35.49
N LYS A 269 -0.92 -7.59 34.97
CA LYS A 269 -2.03 -8.55 34.92
C LYS A 269 -2.12 -9.14 33.51
N THR A 270 -3.05 -10.05 33.32
CA THR A 270 -3.17 -10.77 32.06
C THR A 270 -4.62 -10.69 31.64
N GLU A 271 -4.85 -10.17 30.44
CA GLU A 271 -6.17 -9.96 29.89
C GLU A 271 -6.56 -11.12 28.97
N SER A 272 -7.86 -11.37 28.86
CA SER A 272 -8.39 -12.15 27.75
C SER A 272 -8.54 -11.24 26.55
N VAL A 273 -8.02 -11.67 25.39
CA VAL A 273 -8.01 -10.85 24.17
C VAL A 273 -8.54 -11.67 23.02
N ILE A 274 -9.45 -11.09 22.23
CA ILE A 274 -9.81 -11.62 20.92
C ILE A 274 -9.08 -10.78 19.88
N ALA A 275 -8.21 -11.40 19.10
CA ALA A 275 -7.64 -10.78 17.91
C ALA A 275 -8.53 -11.11 16.71
N LEU A 276 -8.80 -10.11 15.89
CA LEU A 276 -9.53 -10.25 14.64
C LEU A 276 -8.65 -9.75 13.50
N HIS A 277 -8.14 -10.69 12.71
CA HIS A 277 -7.43 -10.43 11.47
C HIS A 277 -8.44 -10.48 10.31
N SER A 278 -9.33 -9.49 10.26
CA SER A 278 -10.37 -9.42 9.24
C SER A 278 -9.80 -8.93 7.92
N ARG A 279 -10.25 -9.55 6.82
CA ARG A 279 -9.99 -9.11 5.44
C ARG A 279 -11.31 -8.95 4.74
N SER A 280 -11.98 -7.86 5.10
CA SER A 280 -13.25 -7.48 4.53
C SER A 280 -13.13 -6.07 3.98
N HIS A 281 -13.86 -5.75 2.92
CA HIS A 281 -13.93 -4.39 2.38
C HIS A 281 -14.16 -3.28 3.44
N MET A 282 -14.73 -3.62 4.60
CA MET A 282 -14.98 -2.68 5.70
C MET A 282 -13.85 -2.63 6.74
N GLN A 283 -13.01 -3.67 6.83
CA GLN A 283 -11.93 -3.79 7.80
C GLN A 283 -10.88 -4.77 7.26
N ASP A 284 -9.72 -4.22 6.87
CA ASP A 284 -8.59 -4.90 6.21
C ASP A 284 -7.33 -4.90 7.11
N GLY A 285 -7.50 -4.58 8.39
CA GLY A 285 -6.47 -4.46 9.40
C GLY A 285 -6.87 -5.19 10.68
N ASP A 286 -5.94 -5.24 11.61
CA ASP A 286 -6.07 -6.02 12.83
C ASP A 286 -6.87 -5.26 13.88
N SER A 287 -7.60 -5.99 14.71
CA SER A 287 -8.22 -5.43 15.90
C SER A 287 -8.11 -6.37 17.07
N TYR A 288 -7.84 -5.80 18.25
CA TYR A 288 -7.81 -6.54 19.51
C TYR A 288 -8.92 -6.03 20.41
N PHE A 289 -9.74 -6.97 20.86
CA PHE A 289 -10.84 -6.75 21.78
C PHE A 289 -10.41 -7.27 23.15
N VAL A 290 -10.25 -6.36 24.11
CA VAL A 290 -9.70 -6.66 25.43
C VAL A 290 -10.81 -6.79 26.47
N PHE A 291 -10.72 -7.82 27.30
CA PHE A 291 -11.67 -8.11 28.39
C PHE A 291 -10.92 -8.12 29.74
N GLU A 292 -11.17 -7.10 30.56
CA GLU A 292 -10.45 -6.85 31.84
C GLU A 292 -10.72 -7.92 32.91
N ASP A 293 -11.87 -8.59 32.88
CA ASP A 293 -12.25 -9.62 33.86
C ASP A 293 -11.60 -11.00 33.61
N GLY A 294 -10.74 -11.11 32.58
CA GLY A 294 -10.10 -12.38 32.18
C GLY A 294 -11.10 -13.47 31.77
N LYS A 295 -12.33 -13.08 31.43
CA LYS A 295 -13.40 -13.98 31.01
C LYS A 295 -13.94 -13.51 29.67
N PHE A 296 -13.84 -14.37 28.68
CA PHE A 296 -14.58 -14.18 27.44
C PHE A 296 -16.08 -14.19 27.74
N PRO A 297 -16.87 -13.25 27.21
CA PRO A 297 -18.31 -13.32 27.32
C PRO A 297 -18.76 -14.63 26.67
N LEU A 298 -19.44 -15.50 27.43
CA LEU A 298 -20.11 -16.66 26.86
C LEU A 298 -21.17 -16.11 25.88
N ALA A 299 -20.91 -16.25 24.59
CA ALA A 299 -21.93 -15.96 23.59
C ALA A 299 -22.93 -17.11 23.58
N ASP A 300 -24.22 -16.80 23.60
CA ASP A 300 -25.24 -17.77 23.21
C ASP A 300 -24.97 -18.17 21.75
N ALA A 301 -25.21 -19.45 21.41
CA ALA A 301 -24.86 -20.00 20.09
C ALA A 301 -25.45 -19.21 18.90
N ASP A 302 -26.56 -18.52 19.12
CA ASP A 302 -27.26 -17.70 18.12
C ASP A 302 -26.67 -16.28 17.95
N GLN A 303 -25.66 -15.92 18.74
CA GLN A 303 -25.09 -14.57 18.89
C GLN A 303 -23.55 -14.53 18.76
N ALA A 304 -22.97 -15.64 18.30
CA ALA A 304 -21.57 -16.00 18.50
C ALA A 304 -20.51 -15.06 17.88
N SER A 305 -20.84 -14.25 16.86
CA SER A 305 -19.82 -13.49 16.09
C SER A 305 -19.76 -11.98 16.33
N GLN A 306 -20.77 -11.35 16.96
CA GLN A 306 -20.81 -9.88 17.14
C GLN A 306 -20.81 -9.42 18.60
N LEU A 307 -21.41 -10.20 19.50
CA LEU A 307 -21.55 -9.80 20.91
C LEU A 307 -20.26 -9.76 21.73
N PRO A 308 -19.24 -10.59 21.47
CA PRO A 308 -17.95 -10.43 22.13
C PRO A 308 -17.29 -9.08 21.77
N ILE A 309 -17.39 -8.67 20.49
CA ILE A 309 -16.84 -7.41 19.98
C ILE A 309 -17.50 -6.19 20.63
N GLU A 310 -18.83 -6.20 20.76
CA GLU A 310 -19.58 -5.10 21.38
C GLU A 310 -19.34 -4.95 22.89
N LYS A 311 -18.95 -6.04 23.57
CA LYS A 311 -18.73 -6.09 25.02
C LYS A 311 -17.28 -5.86 25.42
N ALA A 312 -16.37 -5.68 24.47
CA ALA A 312 -14.97 -5.41 24.77
C ALA A 312 -14.84 -4.12 25.59
N ALA A 313 -13.99 -4.14 26.63
CA ALA A 313 -13.70 -2.94 27.42
C ALA A 313 -12.90 -1.93 26.60
N VAL A 314 -11.98 -2.45 25.78
CA VAL A 314 -11.10 -1.68 24.91
C VAL A 314 -11.02 -2.37 23.55
N ARG A 315 -11.08 -1.55 22.48
CA ARG A 315 -10.75 -1.96 21.12
C ARG A 315 -9.49 -1.25 20.65
N ILE A 316 -8.47 -2.03 20.31
CA ILE A 316 -7.22 -1.57 19.71
C ILE A 316 -7.31 -1.83 18.19
N PRO A 317 -6.87 -0.91 17.32
CA PRO A 317 -6.18 0.35 17.62
C PRO A 317 -7.08 1.58 17.78
N ASP A 318 -8.41 1.44 17.72
CA ASP A 318 -9.35 2.58 17.85
C ASP A 318 -9.05 3.46 19.07
N TYR A 319 -8.81 2.83 20.23
CA TYR A 319 -8.43 3.51 21.46
C TYR A 319 -7.14 4.35 21.32
N TRP A 320 -6.18 3.91 20.51
CA TRP A 320 -4.92 4.62 20.32
C TRP A 320 -5.07 5.90 19.50
N ALA A 321 -6.02 5.94 18.57
CA ALA A 321 -6.36 7.18 17.86
C ALA A 321 -7.16 8.14 18.75
N ASP A 322 -8.08 7.62 19.57
CA ASP A 322 -8.99 8.42 20.40
C ASP A 322 -8.33 9.00 21.66
N ALA A 323 -7.39 8.27 22.28
CA ALA A 323 -6.81 8.60 23.60
C ALA A 323 -6.11 9.98 23.68
N LYS A 324 -5.96 10.71 22.57
CA LYS A 324 -5.44 12.08 22.53
C LYS A 324 -6.09 13.00 21.50
N HIS A 325 -7.34 12.77 21.11
CA HIS A 325 -8.12 13.82 20.44
C HIS A 325 -8.82 14.70 21.48
N ASP A 326 -8.34 15.94 21.51
CA ASP A 326 -8.84 17.16 22.13
C ASP A 326 -10.36 17.39 21.97
N GLY A 327 -11.18 16.56 22.60
CA GLY A 327 -12.57 16.85 23.00
C GLY A 327 -13.59 17.25 21.92
N ASN A 328 -13.21 17.39 20.65
CA ASN A 328 -14.04 18.01 19.61
C ASN A 328 -14.31 17.11 18.39
N ASN A 329 -13.68 15.95 18.27
CA ASN A 329 -14.08 14.96 17.29
C ASN A 329 -15.13 14.05 17.91
N GLN A 330 -16.41 14.44 17.79
CA GLN A 330 -17.47 13.46 17.94
C GLN A 330 -17.31 12.38 16.87
N PRO A 331 -17.47 11.09 17.20
CA PRO A 331 -17.56 10.02 16.21
C PRO A 331 -18.81 10.26 15.35
N GLY A 332 -18.62 11.02 14.29
CA GLY A 332 -19.68 11.66 13.52
C GLY A 332 -19.36 11.61 12.03
N LYS A 333 -19.69 10.47 11.43
CA LYS A 333 -19.99 10.26 10.00
C LYS A 333 -18.90 10.68 8.99
N GLY A 334 -18.02 9.73 8.65
CA GLY A 334 -17.50 9.62 7.29
C GLY A 334 -15.99 9.75 7.09
N ARG A 335 -15.17 9.77 8.14
CA ARG A 335 -13.71 9.59 7.99
C ARG A 335 -13.26 8.40 8.82
N ASP A 336 -12.55 7.49 8.16
CA ASP A 336 -11.86 6.40 8.84
C ASP A 336 -10.86 7.02 9.84
N PRO A 337 -10.86 6.58 11.11
CA PRO A 337 -9.93 7.11 12.09
C PRO A 337 -8.49 6.89 11.62
N THR A 338 -7.62 7.87 11.85
CA THR A 338 -6.22 7.82 11.45
C THR A 338 -5.32 7.88 12.68
N TYR A 339 -4.24 7.10 12.66
CA TYR A 339 -3.15 7.21 13.61
C TYR A 339 -2.01 7.99 12.96
N THR A 340 -1.63 9.11 13.57
CA THR A 340 -0.44 9.87 13.15
C THR A 340 0.70 9.59 14.12
N VAL A 341 1.80 9.03 13.60
CA VAL A 341 3.03 8.89 14.39
C VAL A 341 3.58 10.28 14.69
N ARG A 342 3.68 10.63 15.98
CA ARG A 342 3.98 12.00 16.41
C ARG A 342 5.48 12.27 16.58
N SER A 343 6.25 11.21 16.79
CA SER A 343 7.69 11.30 17.08
C SER A 343 8.54 11.65 15.86
N VAL A 344 8.03 11.52 14.65
CA VAL A 344 8.75 11.82 13.41
C VAL A 344 7.91 12.65 12.45
N GLY A 345 8.58 13.54 11.72
CA GLY A 345 8.05 14.13 10.49
C GLY A 345 8.46 13.32 9.26
N ALA A 346 8.17 13.86 8.08
CA ALA A 346 8.67 13.30 6.84
C ALA A 346 10.21 13.33 6.81
N PRO A 347 10.89 12.25 6.37
CA PRO A 347 12.34 12.23 6.30
C PRO A 347 12.82 13.26 5.26
N TRP A 348 14.02 13.81 5.44
CA TRP A 348 14.51 14.88 4.57
C TRP A 348 14.69 14.45 3.10
N TRP A 349 14.87 13.14 2.87
CA TRP A 349 14.95 12.56 1.52
C TRP A 349 13.59 12.23 0.90
N ASP A 350 12.51 12.36 1.66
CA ASP A 350 11.15 12.11 1.19
C ASP A 350 10.14 12.97 1.95
N THR A 351 10.20 14.29 1.72
CA THR A 351 9.46 15.28 2.51
C THR A 351 7.94 15.21 2.37
N GLY A 352 7.42 14.48 1.38
CA GLY A 352 5.98 14.29 1.17
C GLY A 352 5.43 13.02 1.83
N ASP A 353 6.30 12.18 2.37
CA ASP A 353 5.94 10.88 2.93
C ASP A 353 5.89 10.92 4.45
N LEU A 354 4.66 10.87 4.98
CA LEU A 354 4.39 10.94 6.40
C LEU A 354 3.90 9.58 6.91
N PRO A 355 4.32 9.13 8.10
CA PRO A 355 3.78 7.95 8.76
C PRO A 355 2.41 8.24 9.39
N VAL A 356 1.43 8.47 8.53
CA VAL A 356 0.01 8.57 8.88
C VAL A 356 -0.67 7.33 8.33
N PHE A 357 -1.39 6.62 9.19
CA PHE A 357 -2.01 5.34 8.86
C PHE A 357 -3.51 5.44 9.10
N VAL A 358 -4.30 4.89 8.17
CA VAL A 358 -5.73 4.70 8.41
C VAL A 358 -5.90 3.42 9.21
N LEU A 359 -6.56 3.49 10.37
CA LEU A 359 -6.63 2.38 11.33
C LEU A 359 -7.21 1.10 10.72
N ARG A 360 -8.15 1.22 9.79
CA ARG A 360 -8.79 0.08 9.10
C ARG A 360 -7.82 -0.79 8.29
N TYR A 361 -6.61 -0.31 8.00
CA TYR A 361 -5.56 -1.00 7.24
C TYR A 361 -4.34 -1.34 8.11
N TRP A 362 -4.40 -1.07 9.41
CA TRP A 362 -3.25 -1.19 10.29
C TRP A 362 -3.10 -2.62 10.77
N TYR A 363 -1.94 -3.22 10.49
CA TYR A 363 -1.53 -4.50 11.03
C TYR A 363 -0.77 -4.30 12.33
N LEU A 364 -0.96 -5.25 13.23
CA LEU A 364 -0.50 -5.23 14.60
C LEU A 364 0.08 -6.61 14.88
N TRP A 365 1.36 -6.66 15.22
CA TRP A 365 2.02 -7.91 15.58
C TRP A 365 2.58 -7.80 17.01
N PRO A 366 1.88 -8.35 18.00
CA PRO A 366 2.31 -8.28 19.39
C PRO A 366 3.48 -9.23 19.65
N PHE A 367 4.45 -8.73 20.42
CA PHE A 367 5.60 -9.50 20.86
C PHE A 367 6.03 -9.08 22.26
N ARG A 368 6.61 -10.02 23.01
CA ARG A 368 7.24 -9.74 24.31
C ARG A 368 8.72 -9.49 24.14
N TYR A 369 9.22 -8.46 24.79
CA TYR A 369 10.65 -8.18 24.91
C TYR A 369 10.96 -7.70 26.33
N ARG A 370 11.83 -8.43 27.04
CA ARG A 370 12.20 -8.13 28.44
C ARG A 370 10.97 -7.94 29.35
N GLN A 371 10.01 -8.87 29.28
CA GLN A 371 8.77 -8.89 30.08
C GLN A 371 7.76 -7.77 29.76
N SER A 372 8.01 -6.94 28.75
CA SER A 372 7.00 -5.98 28.27
C SER A 372 6.45 -6.43 26.92
N THR A 373 5.17 -6.19 26.71
CA THR A 373 4.46 -6.35 25.45
C THR A 373 4.61 -5.10 24.60
N TYR A 374 4.93 -5.31 23.33
CA TYR A 374 5.05 -4.31 22.28
C TYR A 374 4.24 -4.76 21.08
N PHE A 375 3.94 -3.83 20.18
CA PHE A 375 3.37 -4.13 18.87
C PHE A 375 4.31 -3.61 17.79
N LEU A 376 4.72 -4.48 16.87
CA LEU A 376 5.25 -4.06 15.58
C LEU A 376 4.05 -3.82 14.66
N THR A 377 3.98 -2.63 14.07
CA THR A 377 2.80 -2.20 13.32
C THR A 377 3.20 -1.66 11.95
N TRP A 378 2.35 -1.88 10.94
CA TRP A 378 2.53 -1.39 9.56
C TRP A 378 1.18 -1.33 8.86
N SER A 379 1.06 -0.58 7.76
CA SER A 379 -0.22 -0.46 7.04
C SER A 379 -0.24 -1.32 5.77
N GLN A 380 -1.42 -1.80 5.40
CA GLN A 380 -1.69 -2.37 4.09
C GLN A 380 -1.86 -1.34 2.98
N GLU A 381 -2.04 -0.07 3.34
CA GLU A 381 -2.02 1.04 2.39
C GLU A 381 -0.71 0.98 1.60
N ALA A 382 -0.82 0.78 0.28
CA ALA A 382 0.35 0.52 -0.57
C ALA A 382 1.41 1.63 -0.47
N ASP A 383 0.98 2.88 -0.30
CA ASP A 383 1.83 4.06 -0.10
C ASP A 383 2.38 4.19 1.32
N LYS A 384 2.11 3.24 2.21
CA LYS A 384 2.56 3.22 3.60
C LYS A 384 3.16 1.87 4.04
N GLN A 385 3.15 0.86 3.18
CA GLN A 385 3.72 -0.48 3.46
C GLN A 385 5.22 -0.48 3.78
N HIS A 386 5.93 0.59 3.44
CA HIS A 386 7.35 0.75 3.76
C HIS A 386 7.59 1.39 5.14
N TRP A 387 6.54 1.82 5.84
CA TRP A 387 6.63 2.36 7.19
C TRP A 387 6.31 1.29 8.23
N TYR A 388 7.08 1.31 9.31
CA TYR A 388 6.89 0.42 10.45
C TYR A 388 7.06 1.19 11.75
N THR A 389 6.18 0.92 12.71
CA THR A 389 6.25 1.55 14.04
C THR A 389 6.20 0.47 15.11
N VAL A 390 7.11 0.56 16.08
CA VAL A 390 7.02 -0.23 17.31
C VAL A 390 6.40 0.64 18.37
N VAL A 391 5.27 0.21 18.91
CA VAL A 391 4.60 0.87 20.03
C VAL A 391 4.63 -0.01 21.27
N ARG A 392 4.67 0.63 22.43
CA ARG A 392 4.46 -0.01 23.73
C ARG A 392 3.16 0.53 24.31
N THR A 393 2.25 -0.37 24.65
CA THR A 393 1.05 -0.05 25.41
C THR A 393 1.42 0.28 26.86
N GLU A 394 0.82 1.32 27.40
CA GLU A 394 0.93 1.71 28.81
C GLU A 394 -0.26 1.16 29.60
N PRO A 395 -0.23 1.13 30.95
CA PRO A 395 -1.28 0.51 31.77
C PRO A 395 -2.69 1.06 31.55
N ASP A 396 -2.83 2.26 30.97
CA ASP A 396 -4.10 2.89 30.61
C ASP A 396 -4.52 2.62 29.15
N TYR A 397 -3.89 1.65 28.48
CA TYR A 397 -4.05 1.31 27.06
C TYR A 397 -3.60 2.41 26.08
N SER A 398 -3.08 3.54 26.55
CA SER A 398 -2.41 4.50 25.68
C SER A 398 -1.12 3.90 25.12
N VAL A 399 -0.56 4.50 24.07
CA VAL A 399 0.68 4.02 23.46
C VAL A 399 1.80 5.04 23.55
N THR A 400 2.99 4.49 23.79
CA THR A 400 4.27 5.15 23.57
C THR A 400 4.89 4.62 22.28
N GLU A 401 5.21 5.52 21.36
CA GLU A 401 6.07 5.21 20.21
C GLU A 401 7.48 4.89 20.70
N MET A 402 7.99 3.71 20.33
CA MET A 402 9.31 3.23 20.72
C MET A 402 10.30 3.35 19.59
N CYS A 403 9.90 2.91 18.40
CA CYS A 403 10.72 2.93 17.19
C CYS A 403 9.87 3.35 16.00
N VAL A 404 10.44 4.13 15.09
CA VAL A 404 9.83 4.40 13.78
C VAL A 404 10.86 4.10 12.72
N PHE A 405 10.47 3.25 11.78
CA PHE A 405 11.31 2.81 10.70
C PHE A 405 10.67 3.12 9.35
N GLN A 406 11.54 3.30 8.36
CA GLN A 406 11.15 3.36 6.96
C GLN A 406 12.08 2.44 6.18
N ILE A 407 11.52 1.50 5.42
CA ILE A 407 12.26 0.84 4.34
C ILE A 407 12.39 1.87 3.23
N VAL A 408 13.60 2.30 2.93
CA VAL A 408 13.81 3.38 1.97
C VAL A 408 13.38 2.90 0.59
N GLN A 409 12.27 3.43 0.07
CA GLN A 409 11.76 3.04 -1.24
C GLN A 409 12.72 3.48 -2.34
N VAL A 410 12.68 2.80 -3.49
CA VAL A 410 13.18 3.41 -4.73
C VAL A 410 12.13 4.42 -5.14
N ARG A 411 12.33 5.69 -4.80
CA ARG A 411 11.63 6.72 -5.55
C ARG A 411 12.38 6.87 -6.86
N TYR A 412 11.80 6.29 -7.90
CA TYR A 412 12.01 6.82 -9.25
C TYR A 412 11.59 8.29 -9.25
#